data_AF-A0A9C9KV68-F1
#
_entry.id   AF-A0A9C9KV68-F1
#
_cell.length_a   1.000
_cell.length_b   1.000
_cell.length_c   1.000
_cell.angle_alpha   90.00
_cell.angle_beta   90.00
_cell.angle_gamma   90.00
#
_symmetry.space_group_name_H-M   'P 1'
#
loop_
_entity.id
_entity.type
_entity.pdbx_description
1 polymer ?
#
loop_
_entity_poly.entity_id
_entity_poly.type
_entity_poly.pdbx_seq_one_letter_code
_entity_poly.pdbx_strand_id
1 'polypeptide(L)'
;MGYTGRSVVIDPDIFAVSDVWDLLSLDMEGKAIMCRPRTGTKGRFDRCLASSVMLLDNARLKHWRVEENFNAMFEGKRDYMNWICLKTEPAQSIGLFENEWNDFDKLTEKTRMLHTTKRKTQPWKTGLPIDHRPREKFPYFPPLAWVMKARRKLFGEYAFLGHYRQHPDPNQEKLFFGLLKECLEQGKVDETMIREQMNQNNVRHDALEVLDRTPPLAHT
;
A
#
# COMPACT_ATOMS: atom_id res chain seq x y z
N MET A 1 -0.46 -23.49 -12.51
CA MET A 1 -0.81 -22.48 -13.54
C MET A 1 0.38 -22.34 -14.50
N GLY A 2 0.13 -22.13 -15.79
CA GLY A 2 1.15 -22.13 -16.86
C GLY A 2 1.79 -20.76 -17.16
N TYR A 3 1.69 -19.78 -16.26
CA TYR A 3 2.11 -18.39 -16.53
C TYR A 3 3.58 -18.26 -16.92
N THR A 4 3.88 -17.42 -17.90
CA THR A 4 5.22 -17.14 -18.43
C THR A 4 5.49 -15.64 -18.39
N GLY A 5 6.72 -15.24 -18.74
CA GLY A 5 7.14 -13.84 -18.77
C GLY A 5 7.31 -13.24 -17.38
N ARG A 6 7.24 -11.91 -17.33
CA ARG A 6 7.40 -11.12 -16.11
C ARG A 6 6.10 -10.47 -15.70
N SER A 7 5.96 -10.20 -14.41
CA SER A 7 4.84 -9.44 -13.86
C SER A 7 5.31 -8.49 -12.79
N VAL A 8 4.68 -7.32 -12.72
CA VAL A 8 4.83 -6.39 -11.61
C VAL A 8 3.56 -6.47 -10.77
N VAL A 9 3.72 -6.75 -9.50
CA VAL A 9 2.66 -6.68 -8.49
C VAL A 9 2.80 -5.33 -7.79
N ILE A 10 1.69 -4.61 -7.63
CA ILE A 10 1.61 -3.40 -6.81
C ILE A 10 0.39 -3.46 -5.89
N ASP A 11 0.51 -2.94 -4.68
CA ASP A 11 -0.62 -2.66 -3.80
C ASP A 11 -1.43 -1.46 -4.37
N PRO A 12 -2.74 -1.37 -4.08
CA PRO A 12 -3.62 -0.34 -4.66
C PRO A 12 -3.35 1.08 -4.14
N ASP A 13 -2.58 1.23 -3.06
CA ASP A 13 -2.20 2.52 -2.46
C ASP A 13 -0.77 2.95 -2.85
N ILE A 14 -0.33 2.49 -4.03
CA ILE A 14 0.94 2.81 -4.67
C ILE A 14 0.70 3.60 -5.96
N PHE A 15 1.43 4.69 -6.10
CA PHE A 15 1.33 5.61 -7.23
C PHE A 15 2.68 5.68 -7.94
N ALA A 16 2.70 5.29 -9.22
CA ALA A 16 3.87 5.43 -10.07
C ALA A 16 4.10 6.90 -10.40
N VAL A 17 5.35 7.34 -10.30
CA VAL A 17 5.81 8.69 -10.68
C VAL A 17 6.84 8.63 -11.83
N SER A 18 7.26 7.43 -12.21
CA SER A 18 8.09 7.16 -13.39
C SER A 18 7.48 6.02 -14.21
N ASP A 19 7.96 5.83 -15.44
CA ASP A 19 7.56 4.70 -16.27
C ASP A 19 7.87 3.37 -15.58
N VAL A 20 6.84 2.52 -15.47
CA VAL A 20 6.92 1.19 -14.86
C VAL A 20 7.69 0.21 -15.77
N TRP A 21 7.85 0.54 -17.06
CA TRP A 21 8.62 -0.26 -18.00
C TRP A 21 10.08 -0.46 -17.57
N ASP A 22 10.69 0.56 -16.95
CA ASP A 22 12.04 0.46 -16.38
C ASP A 22 12.11 -0.67 -15.34
N LEU A 23 11.09 -0.83 -14.49
CA LEU A 23 11.00 -1.92 -13.51
C LEU A 23 10.78 -3.27 -14.19
N LEU A 24 9.87 -3.36 -15.16
CA LEU A 24 9.63 -4.60 -15.94
C LEU A 24 10.88 -5.09 -16.66
N SER A 25 11.73 -4.15 -17.09
CA SER A 25 12.94 -4.39 -17.87
C SER A 25 14.18 -4.64 -17.01
N LEU A 26 14.12 -4.49 -15.68
CA LEU A 26 15.27 -4.76 -14.81
C LEU A 26 15.84 -6.15 -15.05
N ASP A 27 17.17 -6.27 -14.99
CA ASP A 27 17.80 -7.56 -14.88
C ASP A 27 17.49 -8.14 -13.49
N MET A 28 16.91 -9.35 -13.49
CA MET A 28 16.60 -10.06 -12.26
C MET A 28 17.77 -10.92 -11.79
N GLU A 29 18.89 -10.98 -12.52
CA GLU A 29 20.11 -11.73 -12.14
C GLU A 29 19.81 -13.19 -11.76
N GLY A 30 18.89 -13.81 -12.50
CA GLY A 30 18.44 -15.17 -12.22
C GLY A 30 17.64 -15.34 -10.91
N LYS A 31 17.09 -14.26 -10.34
CA LYS A 31 16.15 -14.28 -9.22
C LYS A 31 14.72 -14.48 -9.73
N ALA A 32 13.89 -15.10 -8.91
CA ALA A 32 12.47 -15.29 -9.20
C ALA A 32 11.62 -14.09 -8.76
N ILE A 33 12.09 -13.37 -7.73
CA ILE A 33 11.38 -12.23 -7.12
C ILE A 33 12.39 -11.11 -6.90
N MET A 34 12.08 -9.89 -7.32
CA MET A 34 12.77 -8.67 -6.90
C MET A 34 11.81 -7.84 -6.06
N CYS A 35 12.29 -7.33 -4.92
CA CYS A 35 11.49 -6.48 -4.03
C CYS A 35 12.42 -5.59 -3.20
N ARG A 36 11.90 -4.91 -2.18
CA ARG A 36 12.73 -4.21 -1.19
C ARG A 36 12.44 -4.67 0.24
N PRO A 37 13.38 -4.50 1.18
CA PRO A 37 13.11 -4.71 2.60
C PRO A 37 12.07 -3.72 3.11
N ARG A 38 11.27 -4.14 4.12
CA ARG A 38 10.46 -3.19 4.88
C ARG A 38 11.35 -2.23 5.67
N THR A 39 10.80 -1.11 6.12
CA THR A 39 11.51 -0.16 7.00
C THR A 39 11.27 -0.47 8.48
N GLY A 40 12.05 0.17 9.35
CA GLY A 40 11.90 0.08 10.80
C GLY A 40 12.24 -1.31 11.37
N THR A 41 11.60 -1.67 12.48
CA THR A 41 11.86 -2.94 13.17
C THR A 41 11.56 -4.18 12.33
N LYS A 42 10.51 -4.11 11.49
CA LYS A 42 10.13 -5.20 10.59
C LYS A 42 11.22 -5.53 9.56
N GLY A 43 11.86 -4.51 8.99
CA GLY A 43 12.99 -4.72 8.10
C GLY A 43 14.23 -5.18 8.86
N ARG A 44 14.59 -4.43 9.92
CA ARG A 44 15.87 -4.59 10.63
C ARG A 44 15.97 -5.89 11.42
N PHE A 45 14.93 -6.26 12.15
CA PHE A 45 14.95 -7.40 13.07
C PHE A 45 14.19 -8.59 12.51
N ASP A 46 12.99 -8.35 11.96
CA ASP A 46 12.16 -9.45 11.44
C ASP A 46 12.57 -9.89 10.04
N ARG A 47 13.53 -9.18 9.40
CA ARG A 47 14.00 -9.38 8.01
C ARG A 47 12.84 -9.51 7.02
N CYS A 48 11.75 -8.77 7.26
CA CYS A 48 10.56 -8.83 6.44
C CYS A 48 10.77 -8.06 5.14
N LEU A 49 10.53 -8.73 4.02
CA LEU A 49 10.51 -8.13 2.69
C LEU A 49 9.12 -7.58 2.37
N ALA A 50 9.05 -6.57 1.52
CA ALA A 50 7.80 -5.92 1.13
C ALA A 50 7.24 -6.59 -0.12
N SER A 51 6.12 -7.29 0.02
CA SER A 51 5.37 -7.85 -1.11
C SER A 51 4.44 -6.84 -1.80
N SER A 52 4.50 -5.56 -1.40
CA SER A 52 3.61 -4.51 -1.91
C SER A 52 4.04 -3.99 -3.28
N VAL A 53 5.33 -4.13 -3.63
CA VAL A 53 5.82 -4.02 -5.01
C VAL A 53 6.77 -5.17 -5.24
N MET A 54 6.51 -5.98 -6.25
CA MET A 54 7.40 -7.08 -6.65
C MET A 54 7.50 -7.17 -8.16
N LEU A 55 8.72 -7.35 -8.66
CA LEU A 55 8.93 -7.85 -10.01
C LEU A 55 9.11 -9.37 -9.93
N LEU A 56 8.36 -10.10 -10.76
CA LEU A 56 8.23 -11.55 -10.70
C LEU A 56 8.66 -12.19 -12.02
N ASP A 57 9.41 -13.29 -11.93
CA ASP A 57 9.61 -14.23 -13.04
C ASP A 57 8.60 -15.38 -12.91
N ASN A 58 7.53 -15.31 -13.72
CA ASN A 58 6.42 -16.25 -13.65
C ASN A 58 6.82 -17.69 -14.03
N ALA A 59 7.89 -17.86 -14.82
CA ALA A 59 8.37 -19.19 -15.18
C ALA A 59 9.01 -19.91 -13.98
N ARG A 60 9.53 -19.15 -13.00
CA ARG A 60 10.21 -19.67 -11.81
C ARG A 60 9.31 -19.83 -10.60
N LEU A 61 8.11 -19.25 -10.63
CA LEU A 61 7.16 -19.23 -9.51
C LEU A 61 6.06 -20.31 -9.64
N LYS A 62 6.39 -21.49 -10.16
CA LYS A 62 5.41 -22.57 -10.40
C LYS A 62 4.80 -23.15 -9.12
N HIS A 63 5.47 -22.97 -7.98
CA HIS A 63 4.99 -23.35 -6.65
C HIS A 63 3.93 -22.40 -6.08
N TRP A 64 3.73 -21.22 -6.68
CA TRP A 64 2.67 -20.29 -6.24
C TRP A 64 1.31 -20.78 -6.73
N ARG A 65 0.56 -21.41 -5.82
CA ARG A 65 -0.77 -21.96 -6.07
C ARG A 65 -1.77 -21.30 -5.12
N VAL A 66 -2.53 -20.34 -5.64
CA VAL A 66 -3.39 -19.44 -4.84
C VAL A 66 -4.35 -20.23 -3.94
N GLU A 67 -5.14 -21.12 -4.54
CA GLU A 67 -6.13 -21.91 -3.81
C GLU A 67 -5.49 -22.76 -2.69
N GLU A 68 -4.42 -23.50 -3.01
CA GLU A 68 -3.74 -24.35 -2.04
C GLU A 68 -3.10 -23.54 -0.90
N ASN A 69 -2.45 -22.42 -1.24
CA ASN A 69 -1.83 -21.56 -0.23
C ASN A 69 -2.87 -20.90 0.67
N PHE A 70 -4.05 -20.53 0.14
CA PHE A 70 -5.15 -20.01 0.92
C PHE A 70 -5.75 -21.07 1.84
N ASN A 71 -6.02 -22.27 1.33
CA ASN A 71 -6.51 -23.39 2.14
C ASN A 71 -5.53 -23.72 3.28
N ALA A 72 -4.23 -23.74 3.00
CA ALA A 72 -3.21 -23.94 4.02
C ALA A 72 -3.19 -22.86 5.12
N MET A 73 -3.58 -21.61 4.81
CA MET A 73 -3.75 -20.57 5.84
C MET A 73 -4.99 -20.84 6.70
N PHE A 74 -6.13 -21.20 6.09
CA PHE A 74 -7.35 -21.52 6.83
C PHE A 74 -7.19 -22.75 7.73
N GLU A 75 -6.39 -23.72 7.29
CA GLU A 75 -6.02 -24.90 8.07
C GLU A 75 -4.93 -24.64 9.13
N GLY A 76 -4.38 -23.42 9.20
CA GLY A 76 -3.32 -23.06 10.15
C GLY A 76 -1.94 -23.67 9.84
N LYS A 77 -1.76 -24.28 8.66
CA LYS A 77 -0.49 -24.87 8.19
C LYS A 77 0.47 -23.83 7.62
N ARG A 78 -0.04 -22.66 7.22
CA ARG A 78 0.74 -21.54 6.68
C ARG A 78 0.49 -20.28 7.49
N ASP A 79 1.57 -19.71 8.03
CA ASP A 79 1.50 -18.41 8.69
C ASP A 79 1.48 -17.26 7.67
N TYR A 80 0.47 -16.39 7.79
CA TYR A 80 0.29 -15.25 6.90
C TYR A 80 1.49 -14.30 6.92
N MET A 81 2.04 -14.00 8.12
CA MET A 81 3.14 -13.05 8.25
C MET A 81 4.43 -13.58 7.63
N ASN A 82 4.72 -14.87 7.79
CA ASN A 82 5.85 -15.52 7.13
C ASN A 82 5.68 -15.52 5.61
N TRP A 83 4.47 -15.79 5.11
CA TRP A 83 4.23 -15.81 3.68
C TRP A 83 4.32 -14.42 3.05
N ILE A 84 3.62 -13.42 3.60
CA ILE A 84 3.62 -12.05 3.06
C ILE A 84 4.97 -11.33 3.22
N CYS A 85 5.79 -11.73 4.18
CA CYS A 85 7.17 -11.25 4.34
C CYS A 85 8.18 -12.05 3.47
N LEU A 86 7.71 -12.93 2.58
CA LEU A 86 8.51 -13.81 1.72
C LEU A 86 9.49 -14.72 2.48
N LYS A 87 9.21 -15.04 3.74
CA LYS A 87 10.06 -15.92 4.57
C LYS A 87 9.96 -17.39 4.17
N THR A 88 8.93 -17.75 3.41
CA THR A 88 8.75 -19.11 2.88
C THR A 88 9.48 -19.34 1.56
N GLU A 89 10.10 -18.29 1.00
CA GLU A 89 10.85 -18.38 -0.25
C GLU A 89 12.34 -18.62 0.03
N PRO A 90 13.05 -19.39 -0.81
CA PRO A 90 14.50 -19.53 -0.68
C PRO A 90 15.17 -18.16 -0.85
N ALA A 91 16.03 -17.76 0.10
CA ALA A 91 16.67 -16.44 0.07
C ALA A 91 17.45 -16.18 -1.24
N GLN A 92 18.07 -17.21 -1.80
CA GLN A 92 18.79 -17.13 -3.08
C GLN A 92 17.89 -16.87 -4.29
N SER A 93 16.59 -17.12 -4.18
CA SER A 93 15.60 -16.85 -5.24
C SER A 93 15.11 -15.41 -5.24
N ILE A 94 15.47 -14.63 -4.22
CA ILE A 94 15.06 -13.23 -4.07
C ILE A 94 16.25 -12.31 -4.31
N GLY A 95 16.04 -11.28 -5.13
CA GLY A 95 16.92 -10.12 -5.26
C GLY A 95 16.26 -8.86 -4.72
N LEU A 96 17.06 -7.80 -4.60
CA LEU A 96 16.57 -6.50 -4.16
C LEU A 96 16.70 -5.48 -5.29
N PHE A 97 15.67 -4.65 -5.46
CA PHE A 97 15.75 -3.44 -6.26
C PHE A 97 15.95 -2.20 -5.37
N GLU A 98 16.12 -1.04 -5.99
CA GLU A 98 16.21 0.24 -5.31
C GLU A 98 14.95 0.54 -4.48
N ASN A 99 15.11 1.27 -3.37
CA ASN A 99 13.98 1.58 -2.49
C ASN A 99 12.94 2.47 -3.18
N GLU A 100 13.40 3.26 -4.13
CA GLU A 100 12.68 4.22 -4.96
C GLU A 100 11.53 3.57 -5.74
N TRP A 101 11.63 2.28 -6.05
CA TRP A 101 10.56 1.48 -6.67
C TRP A 101 9.40 1.15 -5.73
N ASN A 102 9.48 1.50 -4.44
CA ASN A 102 8.43 1.28 -3.46
C ASN A 102 8.69 2.15 -2.21
N ASP A 103 8.76 3.46 -2.39
CA ASP A 103 9.11 4.43 -1.34
C ASP A 103 7.96 4.58 -0.33
N PHE A 104 8.21 4.34 0.97
CA PHE A 104 7.15 4.38 1.99
C PHE A 104 6.95 5.79 2.55
N ASP A 105 5.82 6.42 2.21
CA ASP A 105 5.39 7.74 2.68
C ASP A 105 6.46 8.83 2.53
N LYS A 106 7.35 8.69 1.54
CA LYS A 106 8.46 9.58 1.28
C LYS A 106 8.48 9.87 -0.22
N LEU A 107 8.18 11.12 -0.57
CA LEU A 107 8.22 11.59 -1.96
C LEU A 107 9.45 12.46 -2.16
N THR A 108 10.32 12.08 -3.09
CA THR A 108 11.52 12.81 -3.48
C THR A 108 11.69 12.79 -5.00
N GLU A 109 12.61 13.60 -5.52
CA GLU A 109 12.96 13.59 -6.96
C GLU A 109 13.44 12.23 -7.48
N LYS A 110 13.94 11.35 -6.60
CA LYS A 110 14.39 10.01 -6.96
C LYS A 110 13.29 8.95 -6.92
N THR A 111 12.18 9.26 -6.26
CA THR A 111 11.08 8.31 -6.07
C THR A 111 10.56 7.89 -7.44
N ARG A 112 10.31 6.60 -7.62
CA ARG A 112 9.75 5.99 -8.85
C ARG A 112 8.34 5.48 -8.63
N MET A 113 8.07 4.94 -7.44
CA MET A 113 6.72 4.63 -6.97
C MET A 113 6.56 5.06 -5.51
N LEU A 114 5.57 5.90 -5.24
CA LEU A 114 5.20 6.31 -3.89
C LEU A 114 4.18 5.33 -3.31
N HIS A 115 4.46 4.75 -2.15
CA HIS A 115 3.56 3.90 -1.41
C HIS A 115 3.06 4.62 -0.15
N THR A 116 1.77 4.89 -0.09
CA THR A 116 1.10 5.63 0.99
C THR A 116 0.72 4.73 2.17
N THR A 117 1.73 4.14 2.83
CA THR A 117 1.55 3.11 3.87
C THR A 117 0.84 3.59 5.13
N LYS A 118 0.92 4.90 5.45
CA LYS A 118 0.32 5.48 6.65
C LYS A 118 -1.15 5.81 6.40
N ARG A 119 -2.02 4.85 6.71
CA ARG A 119 -3.48 5.01 6.69
C ARG A 119 -3.97 6.33 7.27
N LYS A 120 -3.44 6.75 8.44
CA LYS A 120 -3.85 7.97 9.15
C LYS A 120 -3.71 9.27 8.34
N THR A 121 -2.89 9.25 7.30
CA THR A 121 -2.51 10.41 6.49
C THR A 121 -2.65 10.14 4.99
N GLN A 122 -3.42 9.13 4.60
CA GLN A 122 -3.68 8.87 3.17
C GLN A 122 -4.42 10.06 2.55
N PRO A 123 -3.93 10.62 1.42
CA PRO A 123 -4.45 11.88 0.85
C PRO A 123 -5.96 11.95 0.65
N TRP A 124 -6.56 10.86 0.18
CA TRP A 124 -7.99 10.79 -0.14
C TRP A 124 -8.89 10.62 1.08
N LYS A 125 -8.35 10.32 2.27
CA LYS A 125 -9.16 10.10 3.49
C LYS A 125 -9.19 11.29 4.43
N THR A 126 -8.37 12.33 4.23
CA THR A 126 -8.25 13.49 5.14
C THR A 126 -9.61 14.03 5.58
N GLY A 127 -9.80 14.22 6.89
CA GLY A 127 -11.04 14.74 7.46
C GLY A 127 -12.16 13.71 7.66
N LEU A 128 -12.09 12.53 7.03
CA LEU A 128 -13.09 11.48 7.24
C LEU A 128 -12.94 10.82 8.63
N PRO A 129 -14.02 10.27 9.21
CA PRO A 129 -13.93 9.48 10.41
C PRO A 129 -13.04 8.25 10.20
N ILE A 130 -12.26 7.87 11.21
CA ILE A 130 -11.43 6.67 11.13
C ILE A 130 -12.32 5.43 11.06
N ASP A 131 -12.11 4.61 10.03
CA ASP A 131 -12.89 3.41 9.68
C ASP A 131 -12.10 2.10 9.87
N HIS A 132 -10.98 2.15 10.60
CA HIS A 132 -10.15 0.97 10.85
C HIS A 132 -9.89 0.76 12.33
N ARG A 133 -9.80 -0.52 12.72
CA ARG A 133 -9.44 -0.88 14.09
C ARG A 133 -7.97 -0.56 14.35
N PRO A 134 -7.65 0.26 15.37
CA PRO A 134 -6.26 0.51 15.73
C PRO A 134 -5.65 -0.75 16.35
N ARG A 135 -4.32 -0.81 16.36
CA ARG A 135 -3.61 -1.84 17.10
C ARG A 135 -3.94 -1.73 18.59
N GLU A 136 -4.47 -2.80 19.18
CA GLU A 136 -4.80 -2.90 20.61
C GLU A 136 -3.74 -3.70 21.40
N LYS A 137 -2.50 -3.71 20.92
CA LYS A 137 -1.37 -4.30 21.62
C LYS A 137 -0.39 -3.19 21.97
N PHE A 138 -0.42 -2.76 23.23
CA PHE A 138 0.45 -1.73 23.80
C PHE A 138 1.41 -2.37 24.81
N PRO A 139 2.54 -2.96 24.35
CA PRO A 139 3.45 -3.70 25.22
C PRO A 139 4.04 -2.85 26.35
N TYR A 140 4.19 -1.54 26.13
CA TYR A 140 4.74 -0.60 27.11
C TYR A 140 3.66 0.07 27.98
N PHE A 141 2.37 -0.12 27.68
CA PHE A 141 1.28 0.40 28.50
C PHE A 141 0.00 -0.45 28.37
N PRO A 142 -0.03 -1.65 28.97
CA PRO A 142 -1.17 -2.59 28.90
C PRO A 142 -2.53 -2.00 29.28
N PRO A 143 -2.66 -1.06 30.25
CA PRO A 143 -3.96 -0.48 30.61
C PRO A 143 -4.67 0.21 29.45
N LEU A 144 -3.94 0.83 28.53
CA LEU A 144 -4.54 1.45 27.34
C LEU A 144 -5.20 0.42 26.41
N ALA A 145 -4.67 -0.82 26.36
CA ALA A 145 -5.34 -1.88 25.61
C ALA A 145 -6.72 -2.22 26.21
N TRP A 146 -6.85 -2.21 27.54
CA TRP A 146 -8.13 -2.44 28.22
C TRP A 146 -9.11 -1.29 27.97
N VAL A 147 -8.66 -0.03 28.07
CA VAL A 147 -9.48 1.14 27.75
C VAL A 147 -9.98 1.07 26.31
N MET A 148 -9.11 0.78 25.34
CA MET A 148 -9.49 0.67 23.93
C MET A 148 -10.46 -0.49 23.68
N LYS A 149 -10.27 -1.62 24.37
CA LYS A 149 -11.20 -2.77 24.30
C LYS A 149 -12.56 -2.44 24.92
N ALA A 150 -12.59 -1.74 26.05
CA ALA A 150 -13.82 -1.29 26.71
C ALA A 150 -14.57 -0.27 25.85
N ARG A 151 -13.87 0.74 25.33
CA ARG A 151 -14.41 1.72 24.38
C ARG A 151 -15.07 1.04 23.19
N ARG A 152 -14.38 0.06 22.56
CA ARG A 152 -14.94 -0.72 21.45
C ARG A 152 -16.23 -1.44 21.82
N LYS A 153 -16.25 -2.11 22.99
CA LYS A 153 -17.41 -2.88 23.46
C LYS A 153 -18.62 -2.01 23.81
N LEU A 154 -18.38 -0.82 24.36
CA LEU A 154 -19.43 0.07 24.85
C LEU A 154 -19.98 1.03 23.78
N PHE A 155 -19.12 1.52 22.87
CA PHE A 155 -19.50 2.61 21.95
C PHE A 155 -19.43 2.23 20.47
N GLY A 156 -19.01 1.00 20.15
CA GLY A 156 -18.88 0.51 18.78
C GLY A 156 -17.45 0.53 18.25
N GLU A 157 -17.26 -0.02 17.06
CA GLU A 157 -15.92 -0.39 16.56
C GLU A 157 -14.99 0.82 16.39
N TYR A 158 -15.56 1.93 15.91
CA TYR A 158 -14.81 3.12 15.50
C TYR A 158 -15.07 4.36 16.36
N ALA A 159 -15.92 4.24 17.39
CA ALA A 159 -16.28 5.36 18.24
C ALA A 159 -15.05 5.99 18.91
N PHE A 160 -15.03 7.32 18.94
CA PHE A 160 -13.98 8.15 19.53
C PHE A 160 -12.56 7.89 18.99
N LEU A 161 -12.41 7.40 17.75
CA LEU A 161 -11.10 7.31 17.10
C LEU A 161 -10.61 8.64 16.53
N GLY A 162 -11.51 9.59 16.28
CA GLY A 162 -11.23 10.85 15.61
C GLY A 162 -11.25 10.72 14.09
N HIS A 163 -10.51 11.60 13.42
CA HIS A 163 -10.51 11.72 11.97
C HIS A 163 -9.12 11.49 11.38
N TYR A 164 -9.09 11.11 10.10
CA TYR A 164 -7.89 11.10 9.28
C TYR A 164 -7.27 12.49 9.21
N ARG A 165 -5.94 12.56 9.27
CA ARG A 165 -5.19 13.81 9.29
C ARG A 165 -4.63 14.11 7.92
N GLN A 166 -4.40 15.39 7.64
CA GLN A 166 -3.63 15.79 6.47
C GLN A 166 -2.21 15.19 6.53
N HIS A 167 -1.69 14.80 5.36
CA HIS A 167 -0.31 14.33 5.26
C HIS A 167 0.67 15.49 5.57
N PRO A 168 1.74 15.26 6.37
CA PRO A 168 2.69 16.31 6.73
C PRO A 168 3.47 16.86 5.52
N ASP A 169 3.65 16.06 4.48
CA ASP A 169 4.17 16.49 3.18
C ASP A 169 3.00 16.75 2.23
N PRO A 170 2.68 18.02 1.91
CA PRO A 170 1.55 18.37 1.05
C PRO A 170 1.75 17.95 -0.41
N ASN A 171 2.99 17.62 -0.84
CA ASN A 171 3.23 17.19 -2.21
C ASN A 171 2.66 15.80 -2.50
N GLN A 172 2.49 14.95 -1.47
CA GLN A 172 1.82 13.65 -1.64
C GLN A 172 0.30 13.82 -1.86
N GLU A 173 -0.32 14.84 -1.23
CA GLU A 173 -1.70 15.21 -1.53
C GLU A 173 -1.82 15.72 -2.97
N LYS A 174 -0.93 16.64 -3.36
CA LYS A 174 -0.89 17.17 -4.73
C LYS A 174 -0.67 16.07 -5.78
N LEU A 175 0.22 15.12 -5.53
CA LEU A 175 0.49 14.01 -6.44
C LEU A 175 -0.77 13.15 -6.65
N PHE A 176 -1.42 12.71 -5.57
CA PHE A 176 -2.64 11.90 -5.67
C PHE A 176 -3.74 12.65 -6.43
N PHE A 177 -4.01 13.90 -6.07
CA PHE A 177 -5.07 14.68 -6.71
C PHE A 177 -4.72 15.09 -8.15
N GLY A 178 -3.44 15.26 -8.47
CA GLY A 178 -2.98 15.45 -9.84
C GLY A 178 -3.24 14.21 -10.71
N LEU A 179 -2.95 13.01 -10.20
CA LEU A 179 -3.26 11.74 -10.89
C LEU A 179 -4.77 11.53 -11.06
N LEU A 180 -5.56 11.87 -10.03
CA LEU A 180 -7.02 11.79 -10.11
C LEU A 180 -7.57 12.78 -11.14
N LYS A 181 -7.00 13.98 -11.23
CA LYS A 181 -7.35 15.00 -12.23
C LYS A 181 -7.08 14.51 -13.65
N GLU A 182 -5.90 13.93 -13.89
CA GLU A 182 -5.58 13.29 -15.16
C GLU A 182 -6.56 12.15 -15.49
N CYS A 183 -6.92 11.32 -14.51
CA CYS A 183 -7.91 10.25 -14.70
C CYS A 183 -9.30 10.78 -15.08
N LEU A 184 -9.72 11.93 -14.54
CA LEU A 184 -10.96 12.61 -14.93
C LEU A 184 -10.88 13.15 -16.37
N GLU A 185 -9.79 13.83 -16.71
CA GLU A 185 -9.56 14.39 -18.05
C GLU A 185 -9.54 13.30 -19.13
N GLN A 186 -8.99 12.12 -18.80
CA GLN A 186 -8.98 10.95 -19.69
C GLN A 186 -10.26 10.10 -19.65
N GLY A 187 -11.25 10.47 -18.83
CA GLY A 187 -12.49 9.71 -18.66
C GLY A 187 -12.32 8.31 -18.09
N LYS A 188 -11.23 8.05 -17.35
CA LYS A 188 -11.01 6.79 -16.60
C LYS A 188 -11.79 6.76 -15.29
N VAL A 189 -12.01 7.94 -14.73
CA VAL A 189 -12.88 8.21 -13.58
C VAL A 189 -13.83 9.33 -14.00
N ASP A 190 -15.05 9.33 -13.51
CA ASP A 190 -15.98 10.44 -13.70
C ASP A 190 -16.35 11.10 -12.36
N GLU A 191 -16.94 12.29 -12.45
CA GLU A 191 -17.35 13.04 -11.25
C GLU A 191 -18.43 12.30 -10.45
N THR A 192 -19.29 11.52 -11.11
CA THR A 192 -20.35 10.73 -10.46
C THR A 192 -19.75 9.69 -9.52
N MET A 193 -18.73 8.97 -9.98
CA MET A 193 -17.97 8.02 -9.19
C MET A 193 -17.33 8.71 -7.97
N ILE A 194 -16.71 9.87 -8.16
CA ILE A 194 -16.10 10.62 -7.03
C ILE A 194 -17.17 11.00 -6.00
N ARG A 195 -18.31 11.54 -6.45
CA ARG A 195 -19.42 11.90 -5.56
C ARG A 195 -20.00 10.69 -4.83
N GLU A 196 -20.12 9.55 -5.50
CA GLU A 196 -20.53 8.30 -4.86
C GLU A 196 -19.54 7.86 -3.78
N GLN A 197 -18.23 7.88 -4.08
CA GLN A 197 -17.20 7.52 -3.11
C GLN A 197 -17.10 8.52 -1.95
N MET A 198 -17.41 9.80 -2.18
CA MET A 198 -17.60 10.79 -1.12
C MET A 198 -18.78 10.43 -0.22
N ASN A 199 -19.94 10.09 -0.79
CA ASN A 199 -21.13 9.69 -0.03
C ASN A 199 -20.89 8.43 0.83
N GLN A 200 -20.01 7.54 0.38
CA GLN A 200 -19.63 6.31 1.10
C GLN A 200 -18.49 6.50 2.12
N ASN A 201 -17.97 7.72 2.32
CA ASN A 201 -16.78 7.99 3.14
C ASN A 201 -15.52 7.23 2.68
N ASN A 202 -15.44 6.88 1.40
CA ASN A 202 -14.24 6.31 0.79
C ASN A 202 -13.25 7.41 0.39
N VAL A 203 -13.78 8.57 -0.01
CA VAL A 203 -13.04 9.77 -0.39
C VAL A 203 -13.53 10.97 0.42
N ARG A 204 -12.63 11.88 0.79
CA ARG A 204 -12.92 13.11 1.55
C ARG A 204 -13.98 13.98 0.86
N HIS A 205 -14.87 14.58 1.63
CA HIS A 205 -16.03 15.30 1.09
C HIS A 205 -15.69 16.61 0.35
N ASP A 206 -14.48 17.14 0.53
CA ASP A 206 -13.95 18.29 -0.19
C ASP A 206 -13.09 17.87 -1.40
N ALA A 207 -13.10 16.60 -1.81
CA ALA A 207 -12.22 16.09 -2.88
C ALA A 207 -12.31 16.88 -4.20
N LEU A 208 -13.50 17.33 -4.60
CA LEU A 208 -13.69 18.15 -5.80
C LEU A 208 -13.07 19.55 -5.63
N GLU A 209 -13.18 20.17 -4.45
CA GLU A 209 -12.53 21.45 -4.15
C GLU A 209 -10.99 21.32 -4.13
N VAL A 210 -10.50 20.19 -3.61
CA VAL A 210 -9.07 19.87 -3.64
C VAL A 210 -8.59 19.62 -5.08
N LEU A 211 -9.38 18.94 -5.91
CA LEU A 211 -9.12 18.75 -7.34
C LEU A 211 -9.00 20.09 -8.08
N ASP A 212 -9.95 21.00 -7.88
CA ASP A 212 -10.01 22.30 -8.55
C ASP A 212 -8.76 23.14 -8.29
N ARG A 213 -8.30 23.18 -7.03
CA ARG A 213 -7.08 23.92 -6.65
C ARG A 213 -5.77 23.18 -6.94
N THR A 214 -5.82 21.89 -7.27
CA THR A 214 -4.61 21.11 -7.53
C THR A 214 -4.09 21.42 -8.94
N PRO A 215 -2.81 21.85 -9.07
CA PRO A 215 -2.23 22.08 -10.39
C PRO A 215 -2.18 20.77 -11.18
N PRO A 216 -2.33 20.81 -12.51
CA PRO A 216 -2.07 19.65 -13.36
C PRO A 216 -0.67 19.07 -13.10
N LEU A 217 -0.52 17.76 -13.27
CA LEU A 217 0.80 17.14 -13.24
C LEU A 217 1.68 17.73 -14.34
N ALA A 218 2.95 17.96 -14.05
CA ALA A 218 3.90 18.31 -15.09
C ALA A 218 4.06 17.09 -16.00
N HIS A 219 3.63 17.18 -17.25
CA HIS A 219 3.93 16.15 -18.25
C HIS A 219 5.42 16.24 -18.57
N THR A 220 6.18 15.22 -18.20
CA THR A 220 7.58 14.99 -18.63
C THR A 220 7.62 14.09 -19.85
#